data_AF-A0A6L7UY58-F1
#
_entry.id   AF-A0A6L7UY58-F1
#
_cell.length_a   1.000
_cell.length_b   1.000
_cell.length_c   1.000
_cell.angle_alpha   90.00
_cell.angle_beta   90.00
_cell.angle_gamma   90.00
#
_symmetry.space_group_name_H-M   'P 1'
#
loop_
_entity.id
_entity.type
_entity.pdbx_description
1 polymer ?
#
loop_
_entity_poly.entity_id
_entity_poly.type
_entity_poly.pdbx_seq_one_letter_code
_entity_poly.pdbx_strand_id
1 'polypeptide(L)'
;MTRISQLLDAGPTLSFEFSAPRDEDGAERLRQTLGQLSLHRPHFMSVTYGAGGATRGPTRDWVRAIRADFGVEAMPHLTCVAHTRDEIAEIIKHYQSDGITNILALRGDQPQTASPLPPSGGEQPQPTFPLPPSGGDRRAASPRAKREGGVGGVGWGLVGGGGGGGGGG
;
A
#
# COMPACT_ATOMS: atom_id res chain seq x y z
N MET A 1 13.83 -8.08 -7.33
CA MET A 1 12.48 -8.06 -6.73
C MET A 1 12.20 -6.66 -6.24
N THR A 2 11.13 -6.04 -6.71
CA THR A 2 10.85 -4.63 -6.43
C THR A 2 10.22 -4.47 -5.05
N ARG A 3 10.76 -3.58 -4.21
CA ARG A 3 10.15 -3.21 -2.93
C ARG A 3 9.52 -1.84 -3.04
N ILE A 4 8.24 -1.73 -2.69
CA ILE A 4 7.52 -0.44 -2.80
C ILE A 4 8.17 0.63 -1.93
N SER A 5 8.72 0.29 -0.76
CA SER A 5 9.45 1.24 0.08
C SER A 5 10.61 1.92 -0.66
N GLN A 6 11.36 1.17 -1.47
CA GLN A 6 12.48 1.70 -2.24
C GLN A 6 12.03 2.59 -3.39
N LEU A 7 10.85 2.30 -3.98
CA LEU A 7 10.26 3.15 -5.00
C LEU A 7 9.84 4.50 -4.41
N LEU A 8 9.26 4.49 -3.21
CA LEU A 8 8.83 5.70 -2.50
C LEU A 8 10.03 6.56 -2.07
N ASP A 9 11.13 5.94 -1.64
CA ASP A 9 12.36 6.66 -1.26
C ASP A 9 13.04 7.33 -2.46
N ALA A 10 12.86 6.80 -3.67
CA ALA A 10 13.50 7.31 -4.89
C ALA A 10 12.83 8.57 -5.46
N GLY A 11 11.58 8.86 -5.07
CA GLY A 11 10.86 10.06 -5.52
C GLY A 11 9.34 9.85 -5.64
N PRO A 12 8.62 10.81 -6.26
CA PRO A 12 7.19 10.70 -6.47
C PRO A 12 6.80 9.47 -7.30
N THR A 13 5.87 8.66 -6.78
CA THR A 13 5.38 7.45 -7.46
C THR A 13 3.96 7.62 -7.97
N LEU A 14 3.64 6.92 -9.05
CA LEU A 14 2.29 6.74 -9.59
C LEU A 14 1.84 5.29 -9.37
N SER A 15 0.63 5.11 -8.85
CA SER A 15 0.01 3.80 -8.64
C SER A 15 -1.50 3.84 -8.86
N PHE A 16 -2.07 2.67 -9.16
CA PHE A 16 -3.52 2.48 -9.31
C PHE A 16 -4.04 1.38 -8.39
N GLU A 17 -5.29 1.49 -7.97
CA GLU A 17 -5.97 0.50 -7.12
C GLU A 17 -7.18 -0.08 -7.85
N PHE A 18 -7.37 -1.39 -7.74
CA PHE A 18 -8.48 -2.12 -8.35
C PHE A 18 -9.18 -3.04 -7.36
N SER A 19 -10.48 -3.19 -7.52
CA SER A 19 -11.24 -4.25 -6.83
C SER A 19 -11.28 -5.52 -7.65
N ALA A 20 -11.12 -6.68 -6.99
CA ALA A 20 -11.32 -7.96 -7.64
C ALA A 20 -12.79 -8.07 -8.14
N PRO A 21 -13.02 -8.33 -9.44
CA PRO A 21 -14.34 -8.48 -10.03
C PRO A 21 -15.04 -9.73 -9.48
N ARG A 22 -16.37 -9.71 -9.50
CA ARG A 22 -17.23 -10.79 -8.98
C ARG A 22 -17.75 -11.71 -10.09
N ASP A 23 -17.62 -11.30 -11.35
CA ASP A 23 -18.13 -11.97 -12.54
C ASP A 23 -17.14 -11.85 -13.72
N GLU A 24 -17.43 -12.59 -14.80
CA GLU A 24 -16.59 -12.65 -16.00
C GLU A 24 -16.58 -11.33 -16.79
N ASP A 25 -17.72 -10.64 -16.87
CA ASP A 25 -17.83 -9.34 -17.53
C ASP A 25 -16.95 -8.29 -16.83
N GLY A 26 -16.96 -8.27 -15.49
CA GLY A 26 -16.08 -7.44 -14.69
C GLY A 26 -14.60 -7.81 -14.87
N ALA A 27 -14.30 -9.11 -15.01
CA ALA A 27 -12.94 -9.57 -15.30
C ALA A 27 -12.44 -9.08 -16.66
N GLU A 28 -13.28 -9.11 -17.70
CA GLU A 28 -12.89 -8.61 -19.01
C GLU A 28 -12.67 -7.09 -19.01
N ARG A 29 -13.57 -6.34 -18.36
CA ARG A 29 -13.41 -4.89 -18.17
C ARG A 29 -12.14 -4.55 -17.41
N LEU A 30 -11.82 -5.31 -16.36
CA LEU A 30 -10.60 -5.10 -15.59
C LEU A 30 -9.34 -5.37 -16.44
N ARG A 31 -9.30 -6.45 -17.23
CA ARG A 31 -8.18 -6.72 -18.17
C ARG A 31 -7.96 -5.58 -19.14
N GLN A 32 -9.02 -5.08 -19.76
CA GLN A 32 -8.94 -3.97 -20.70
C GLN A 32 -8.42 -2.69 -20.01
N THR A 33 -8.94 -2.40 -18.82
CA THR A 33 -8.53 -1.24 -18.01
C THR A 33 -7.06 -1.35 -17.62
N LEU A 34 -6.60 -2.53 -17.18
CA LEU A 34 -5.20 -2.79 -16.85
C LEU A 34 -4.30 -2.59 -18.08
N GLY A 35 -4.71 -3.05 -19.26
CA GLY A 35 -3.97 -2.83 -20.50
C GLY A 35 -3.80 -1.36 -20.83
N GLN A 36 -4.87 -0.57 -20.70
CA GLN A 36 -4.81 0.88 -20.93
C GLN A 36 -3.94 1.59 -19.89
N LEU A 37 -4.11 1.27 -18.60
CA LEU A 37 -3.40 1.97 -17.52
C LEU A 37 -1.93 1.59 -17.43
N SER A 38 -1.55 0.39 -17.87
CA SER A 38 -0.14 -0.03 -17.93
C SER A 38 0.69 0.83 -18.89
N LEU A 39 0.06 1.45 -19.91
CA LEU A 39 0.74 2.37 -20.82
C LEU A 39 1.27 3.63 -20.12
N HIS A 40 0.67 4.02 -18.99
CA HIS A 40 1.14 5.13 -18.17
C HIS A 40 2.34 4.78 -17.27
N ARG A 41 2.87 3.56 -17.37
CA ARG A 41 4.04 3.07 -16.61
C ARG A 41 3.91 3.34 -15.11
N PRO A 42 2.83 2.86 -14.45
CA PRO A 42 2.72 2.96 -13.01
C PRO A 42 3.86 2.18 -12.33
N HIS A 43 4.28 2.66 -11.17
CA HIS A 43 5.36 2.05 -10.39
C HIS A 43 4.89 0.76 -9.71
N PHE A 44 3.61 0.74 -9.30
CA PHE A 44 2.95 -0.43 -8.75
C PHE A 44 1.43 -0.32 -8.92
N MET A 45 0.73 -1.44 -8.80
CA MET A 45 -0.73 -1.51 -8.72
C MET A 45 -1.15 -2.25 -7.44
N SER A 46 -2.28 -1.88 -6.85
CA SER A 46 -2.86 -2.60 -5.73
C SER A 46 -4.17 -3.28 -6.10
N VAL A 47 -4.43 -4.44 -5.49
CA VAL A 47 -5.70 -5.15 -5.63
C VAL A 47 -6.33 -5.28 -4.25
N THR A 48 -7.56 -4.77 -4.13
CA THR A 48 -8.27 -4.77 -2.86
C THR A 48 -8.67 -6.16 -2.41
N TYR A 49 -8.86 -6.29 -1.10
CA TYR A 49 -9.29 -7.49 -0.43
C TYR A 49 -10.66 -7.20 0.17
N GLY A 50 -11.68 -7.89 -0.32
CA GLY A 50 -13.06 -7.69 0.08
C GLY A 50 -13.26 -7.98 1.56
N ALA A 51 -14.13 -7.17 2.19
CA ALA A 51 -14.51 -7.31 3.58
C ALA A 51 -14.96 -8.74 3.91
N GLY A 52 -14.57 -9.23 5.09
CA GLY A 52 -14.93 -10.58 5.54
C GLY A 52 -14.14 -11.73 4.88
N GLY A 53 -13.13 -11.43 4.05
CA GLY A 53 -12.34 -12.47 3.38
C GLY A 53 -13.09 -13.24 2.31
N ALA A 54 -14.11 -12.63 1.69
CA ALA A 54 -14.88 -13.24 0.62
C ALA A 54 -14.11 -13.38 -0.71
N THR A 55 -13.00 -12.65 -0.89
CA THR A 55 -12.29 -12.53 -2.18
C THR A 55 -10.82 -13.00 -2.13
N ARG A 56 -10.48 -13.89 -1.19
CA ARG A 56 -9.10 -14.38 -0.97
C ARG A 56 -8.43 -14.91 -2.24
N GLY A 57 -9.12 -15.80 -2.94
CA GLY A 57 -8.66 -16.40 -4.21
C GLY A 57 -8.55 -15.37 -5.34
N PRO A 58 -9.66 -14.68 -5.67
CA PRO A 58 -9.66 -13.67 -6.73
C PRO A 58 -8.55 -12.62 -6.59
N THR A 59 -8.33 -12.05 -5.40
CA THR A 59 -7.28 -11.04 -5.20
C THR A 59 -5.88 -11.59 -5.54
N ARG A 60 -5.57 -12.81 -5.10
CA ARG A 60 -4.26 -13.45 -5.38
C ARG A 60 -4.07 -13.69 -6.87
N ASP A 61 -5.09 -14.20 -7.55
CA ASP A 61 -5.01 -14.51 -8.98
C ASP A 61 -4.83 -13.24 -9.81
N TRP A 62 -5.51 -12.16 -9.46
CA TRP A 62 -5.33 -10.86 -10.12
C TRP A 62 -3.94 -10.27 -9.90
N VAL A 63 -3.38 -10.35 -8.69
CA VAL A 63 -2.00 -9.91 -8.44
C VAL A 63 -1.00 -10.68 -9.30
N ARG A 64 -1.20 -12.01 -9.45
CA ARG A 64 -0.37 -12.84 -10.34
C ARG A 64 -0.52 -12.44 -11.80
N ALA A 65 -1.76 -12.27 -12.27
CA ALA A 65 -2.04 -11.85 -13.64
C ALA A 65 -1.44 -10.48 -13.96
N ILE A 66 -1.56 -9.50 -13.05
CA ILE A 66 -0.97 -8.16 -13.25
C ILE A 66 0.54 -8.25 -13.47
N ARG A 67 1.23 -9.03 -12.63
CA ARG A 67 2.69 -9.21 -12.73
C ARG A 67 3.11 -9.99 -13.98
N ALA A 68 2.37 -11.04 -14.33
CA ALA A 68 2.69 -11.92 -15.45
C ALA A 68 2.40 -11.25 -16.81
N ASP A 69 1.24 -10.61 -16.94
CA ASP A 69 0.72 -10.15 -18.23
C ASP A 69 1.14 -8.71 -18.55
N PHE A 70 1.30 -7.86 -17.52
CA PHE A 70 1.61 -6.44 -17.70
C PHE A 70 2.99 -6.03 -17.19
N GLY A 71 3.71 -6.92 -16.48
CA GLY A 71 5.05 -6.66 -15.97
C GLY A 71 5.14 -5.56 -14.90
N VAL A 72 4.01 -5.22 -14.26
CA VAL A 72 3.92 -4.21 -13.21
C VAL A 72 3.97 -4.87 -11.84
N GLU A 73 4.69 -4.28 -10.88
CA GLU A 73 4.67 -4.75 -9.49
C GLU A 73 3.26 -4.64 -8.91
N ALA A 74 2.75 -5.71 -8.31
CA ALA A 74 1.39 -5.75 -7.79
C ALA A 74 1.37 -6.13 -6.31
N MET A 75 0.55 -5.41 -5.54
CA MET A 75 0.43 -5.55 -4.09
C MET A 75 -1.01 -5.94 -3.71
N PRO A 76 -1.25 -7.12 -3.12
CA PRO A 76 -2.55 -7.43 -2.52
C PRO A 76 -2.76 -6.60 -1.26
N HIS A 77 -4.00 -6.20 -1.04
CA HIS A 77 -4.47 -5.86 0.30
C HIS A 77 -4.70 -7.15 1.10
N LEU A 78 -4.64 -7.04 2.42
CA LEU A 78 -4.94 -8.14 3.34
C LEU A 78 -5.65 -7.58 4.57
N THR A 79 -6.93 -7.92 4.75
CA THR A 79 -7.69 -7.55 5.95
C THR A 79 -7.55 -8.61 7.05
N CYS A 80 -7.43 -8.22 8.32
CA CYS A 80 -7.16 -9.17 9.40
C CYS A 80 -8.39 -9.60 10.24
N VAL A 81 -9.44 -8.77 10.37
CA VAL A 81 -10.54 -9.00 11.34
C VAL A 81 -11.34 -10.29 11.13
N ALA A 82 -11.41 -10.81 9.90
CA ALA A 82 -12.18 -12.01 9.57
C ALA A 82 -11.30 -13.27 9.43
N HIS A 83 -10.08 -13.25 9.98
CA HIS A 83 -9.14 -14.35 9.87
C HIS A 83 -8.52 -14.70 11.22
N THR A 84 -8.31 -15.99 11.42
CA THR A 84 -7.42 -16.48 12.48
C THR A 84 -5.96 -16.16 12.14
N ARG A 85 -5.10 -16.19 13.15
CA ARG A 85 -3.66 -16.02 12.98
C ARG A 85 -3.07 -17.05 12.01
N ASP A 86 -3.55 -18.28 12.07
CA ASP A 86 -3.05 -19.37 11.22
C ASP A 86 -3.49 -19.19 9.77
N GLU A 87 -4.74 -18.75 9.53
CA GLU A 87 -5.18 -18.38 8.16
C GLU A 87 -4.36 -17.24 7.57
N ILE A 88 -4.04 -16.21 8.35
CA ILE A 88 -3.18 -15.12 7.89
C ILE A 88 -1.78 -15.65 7.55
N ALA A 89 -1.23 -16.53 8.38
CA ALA A 89 0.08 -17.14 8.13
C ALA A 89 0.08 -17.96 6.83
N GLU A 90 -0.96 -18.75 6.57
CA GLU A 90 -1.09 -19.50 5.32
C GLU A 90 -1.25 -18.58 4.10
N ILE A 91 -2.04 -17.51 4.20
CA ILE A 91 -2.18 -16.51 3.13
C ILE A 91 -0.82 -15.87 2.81
N ILE A 92 -0.05 -15.49 3.83
CA ILE A 92 1.28 -14.91 3.65
C ILE A 92 2.23 -15.93 2.99
N LYS A 93 2.20 -17.21 3.40
CA LYS A 93 3.00 -18.27 2.77
C LYS A 93 2.66 -18.42 1.28
N HIS A 94 1.38 -18.36 0.93
CA HIS A 94 0.94 -18.40 -0.47
C HIS A 94 1.47 -17.22 -1.28
N TYR A 95 1.40 -16.00 -0.75
CA TYR A 95 1.99 -14.83 -1.40
C TYR A 95 3.51 -14.96 -1.54
N GLN A 96 4.20 -15.47 -0.52
CA GLN A 96 5.64 -15.74 -0.58
C GLN A 96 5.98 -16.78 -1.67
N SER A 97 5.19 -17.85 -1.80
CA SER A 97 5.42 -18.87 -2.84
C SER A 97 5.24 -18.32 -4.26
N ASP A 98 4.41 -17.29 -4.43
CA ASP A 98 4.22 -16.59 -5.70
C ASP A 98 5.26 -15.47 -5.92
N GLY A 99 6.21 -15.32 -5.00
CA GLY A 99 7.19 -14.24 -5.02
C GLY A 99 6.52 -12.87 -4.90
N ILE A 100 5.47 -12.73 -4.10
CA ILE A 100 4.86 -11.45 -3.72
C ILE A 100 5.42 -11.06 -2.36
N THR A 101 6.09 -9.90 -2.29
CA THR A 101 6.72 -9.41 -1.04
C THR A 101 6.14 -8.10 -0.52
N ASN A 102 5.28 -7.46 -1.29
CA ASN A 102 4.61 -6.24 -0.90
C ASN A 102 3.17 -6.62 -0.54
N ILE A 103 2.73 -6.33 0.68
CA ILE A 103 1.35 -6.59 1.15
C ILE A 103 0.90 -5.36 1.93
N LEU A 104 -0.31 -4.87 1.64
CA LEU A 104 -0.93 -3.82 2.44
C LEU A 104 -1.82 -4.46 3.52
N ALA A 105 -1.30 -4.54 4.74
CA ALA A 105 -2.04 -5.05 5.88
C ALA A 105 -3.04 -4.01 6.39
N LEU A 106 -4.31 -4.40 6.46
CA LEU A 106 -5.42 -3.57 6.89
C LEU A 106 -6.18 -4.28 8.01
N ARG A 107 -6.80 -3.52 8.91
CA ARG A 107 -7.69 -4.10 9.92
C ARG A 107 -8.88 -4.81 9.24
N GLY A 108 -9.52 -4.13 8.30
CA GLY A 108 -10.82 -4.51 7.74
C GLY A 108 -11.99 -4.08 8.64
N ASP A 109 -13.19 -4.37 8.15
CA ASP A 109 -14.45 -4.09 8.83
C ASP A 109 -14.96 -5.32 9.58
N GLN A 110 -15.73 -5.06 10.64
CA GLN A 110 -16.45 -6.12 11.34
C GLN A 110 -17.49 -6.72 10.40
N PRO A 111 -17.62 -8.06 10.33
CA PRO A 111 -18.68 -8.68 9.53
C PRO A 111 -20.04 -8.19 10.02
N GLN A 112 -20.95 -7.90 9.07
CA GLN A 112 -22.34 -7.54 9.38
C GLN A 112 -23.10 -8.78 9.87
N THR A 113 -22.78 -9.25 11.07
CA THR A 113 -23.61 -10.14 11.88
C THR A 113 -23.79 -9.50 13.24
N ALA A 114 -24.40 -8.33 13.27
CA ALA A 114 -25.09 -7.87 14.46
C ALA A 114 -26.50 -8.49 14.42
N SER A 115 -26.67 -9.63 15.09
CA SER A 115 -27.95 -9.92 15.73
C SER A 115 -28.35 -8.65 16.51
N PRO A 116 -29.63 -8.21 16.54
CA PRO A 116 -30.02 -7.04 17.30
C PRO A 116 -29.48 -7.23 18.72
N LEU A 117 -28.65 -6.30 19.18
CA LEU A 117 -28.28 -6.25 20.59
C LEU A 117 -29.59 -6.33 21.39
N PRO A 118 -29.73 -7.26 22.35
CA PRO A 118 -30.85 -7.16 23.27
C PRO A 118 -30.80 -5.76 23.91
N PRO A 119 -31.96 -5.11 24.14
CA PRO A 119 -32.00 -3.74 24.64
C PRO A 119 -31.09 -3.63 25.87
N SER A 120 -30.19 -2.64 25.82
CA SER A 120 -29.15 -2.41 26.82
C SER A 120 -29.77 -2.18 28.20
N GLY A 121 -29.90 -3.26 28.97
CA GLY A 121 -30.15 -3.25 30.39
C GLY A 121 -28.96 -3.90 31.08
N GLY A 122 -27.91 -3.12 31.35
CA GLY A 122 -26.71 -3.62 32.01
C GLY A 122 -25.51 -2.75 31.70
N GLU A 123 -25.24 -1.81 32.59
CA GLU A 123 -24.02 -1.00 32.63
C GLU A 123 -22.79 -1.92 32.61
N GLN A 124 -21.99 -1.88 31.54
CA GLN A 124 -20.68 -2.52 31.56
C GLN A 124 -19.70 -1.58 32.29
N PRO A 125 -19.00 -2.05 33.33
CA PRO A 125 -17.98 -1.23 33.97
C PRO A 125 -16.84 -1.01 32.97
N GLN A 126 -16.53 0.25 32.70
CA GLN A 126 -15.40 0.64 31.85
C GLN A 126 -14.10 0.09 32.45
N PRO A 127 -13.18 -0.49 31.66
CA PRO A 127 -11.87 -0.87 32.16
C PRO A 127 -11.11 0.39 32.60
N THR A 128 -10.93 0.56 33.90
CA THR A 128 -10.11 1.64 34.47
C THR A 128 -8.64 1.36 34.17
N PHE A 129 -8.09 2.02 33.15
CA PHE A 129 -6.64 2.14 33.01
C PHE A 129 -6.13 3.07 34.12
N PRO A 130 -5.16 2.65 34.95
CA PRO A 130 -4.59 3.52 35.96
C PRO A 130 -3.86 4.68 35.28
N LEU A 131 -4.23 5.91 35.66
CA LEU A 131 -3.50 7.11 35.27
C LEU A 131 -2.08 7.04 35.84
N PRO A 132 -1.04 7.42 35.07
CA PRO A 132 0.30 7.59 35.64
C PRO A 132 0.27 8.71 36.69
N PRO A 133 1.07 8.60 37.78
CA PRO A 133 1.07 9.60 38.84
C PRO A 133 1.44 10.98 38.29
N SER A 134 0.58 11.96 38.56
CA SER A 134 0.81 13.37 38.26
C SER A 134 1.74 13.98 39.31
N GLY A 135 3.01 14.17 38.95
CA GLY A 135 3.91 15.10 39.64
C GLY A 135 5.35 14.63 39.74
N GLY A 136 6.25 15.33 39.04
CA GLY A 136 7.70 15.11 39.14
C GLY A 136 8.48 15.87 38.07
N ASP A 137 8.70 17.16 38.34
CA ASP A 137 9.69 18.08 37.78
C ASP A 137 10.59 17.59 36.62
N ARG A 138 10.34 18.08 35.39
CA ARG A 138 11.30 17.98 34.27
C ARG A 138 12.02 19.31 34.08
N ARG A 139 12.93 19.62 35.00
CA ARG A 139 14.08 20.49 34.71
C ARG A 139 15.32 19.64 34.48
N ALA A 140 16.12 20.10 33.51
CA ALA A 140 17.40 19.56 33.02
C ALA A 140 17.27 18.31 32.12
N ALA A 141 17.88 18.20 30.94
CA ALA A 141 18.79 19.07 30.21
C ALA A 141 18.77 18.65 28.73
N SER A 142 18.86 19.62 27.82
CA SER A 142 19.31 19.39 26.44
C SER A 142 20.81 19.10 26.42
N PRO A 143 21.28 18.30 25.45
CA PRO A 143 22.52 18.65 24.76
C PRO A 143 22.24 18.86 23.27
N ARG A 144 22.40 20.12 22.88
CA ARG A 144 22.55 20.63 21.53
C ARG A 144 23.76 19.97 20.87
N ALA A 145 23.54 19.07 19.90
CA ALA A 145 24.61 18.59 19.03
C ALA A 145 24.83 19.60 17.89
N LYS A 146 26.10 19.97 17.72
CA LYS A 146 26.62 21.04 16.85
C LYS A 146 26.44 20.74 15.36
N ARG A 147 26.17 21.80 14.60
CA ARG A 147 26.46 21.94 13.16
C ARG A 147 27.91 22.42 13.00
N GLU A 148 28.69 21.70 12.20
CA GLU A 148 29.83 22.11 11.36
C GLU A 148 29.90 21.02 10.27
N GLY A 149 30.09 21.17 8.96
CA GLY A 149 30.51 22.25 8.05
C GLY A 149 31.21 21.56 6.85
N GLY A 150 31.01 22.05 5.62
CA GLY A 150 31.74 21.62 4.39
C GLY A 150 30.85 20.93 3.35
N VAL A 151 30.31 21.58 2.31
CA VAL A 151 30.91 22.22 1.11
C VAL A 151 31.52 21.21 0.12
N GLY A 152 30.95 21.19 -1.08
CA GLY A 152 31.38 20.45 -2.28
C GLY A 152 30.14 19.89 -2.99
N GLY A 153 29.55 20.49 -4.03
CA GLY A 153 30.16 21.19 -5.15
C GLY A 153 30.32 20.21 -6.32
N VAL A 154 29.26 20.00 -7.10
CA VAL A 154 29.33 19.53 -8.49
C VAL A 154 28.12 20.06 -9.25
N GLY A 155 28.37 21.07 -10.09
CA GLY A 155 27.43 21.62 -11.03
C GLY A 155 27.30 20.73 -12.26
N TRP A 156 26.09 20.66 -12.81
CA TRP A 156 25.87 20.24 -14.17
C TRP A 156 25.70 21.49 -15.02
N GLY A 157 26.78 21.88 -15.69
CA GLY A 157 26.72 22.80 -16.81
C GLY A 157 26.22 22.07 -18.05
N LEU A 158 25.25 22.64 -18.73
CA LEU A 158 25.06 22.42 -20.16
C LEU A 158 25.00 23.77 -20.86
N VAL A 159 26.14 24.14 -21.43
CA VAL A 159 26.29 24.97 -22.64
C VAL A 159 25.29 24.43 -23.68
N GLY A 160 24.42 25.22 -24.34
CA GLY A 160 24.71 26.45 -25.06
C GLY A 160 24.97 26.11 -26.53
N GLY A 161 23.96 26.22 -27.39
CA GLY A 161 24.11 25.95 -28.82
C GLY A 161 22.87 26.37 -29.61
N GLY A 162 22.79 27.64 -29.96
CA GLY A 162 21.83 28.17 -30.92
C GLY A 162 22.31 28.05 -32.38
N GLY A 163 21.36 28.22 -33.29
CA GLY A 163 21.53 28.29 -34.75
C GLY A 163 20.34 27.58 -35.41
N GLY A 164 19.45 28.18 -36.20
CA GLY A 164 19.51 29.42 -36.98
C GLY A 164 19.46 29.08 -38.48
N GLY A 165 18.44 29.60 -39.19
CA GLY A 165 18.33 29.60 -40.67
C GLY A 165 17.62 28.36 -41.24
N GLY A 166 16.48 28.48 -41.92
CA GLY A 166 16.32 28.96 -43.31
C GLY A 166 16.04 27.73 -44.18
N GLY A 167 15.14 27.64 -45.15
CA GLY A 167 14.39 28.58 -45.96
C GLY A 167 14.28 27.92 -47.35
N GLY A 168 13.06 27.84 -47.90
CA GLY A 168 12.77 27.69 -49.34
C GLY A 168 12.99 26.31 -50.01
N GLY A 169 12.07 25.98 -50.93
CA GLY A 169 12.23 24.95 -51.95
C GLY A 169 11.06 24.00 -52.06
#